data_AF-A0A848GP21-F1
#
_entry.id   AF-A0A848GP21-F1
#
_cell.length_a   1.000
_cell.length_b   1.000
_cell.length_c   1.000
_cell.angle_alpha   90.00
_cell.angle_beta   90.00
_cell.angle_gamma   90.00
#
_symmetry.space_group_name_H-M   'P 1'
#
loop_
_entity.id
_entity.type
_entity.pdbx_description
1 polymer ?
#
loop_
_entity_poly.entity_id
_entity_poly.type
_entity_poly.pdbx_seq_one_letter_code
_entity_poly.pdbx_strand_id
1 'polypeptide(L)'
;MNTRIIIIMVGLMLMLGRGYAQISAEGQKMQGRWEIVKVEATLFSQGDEKVLERKVLTVKDSIMTASREIPLLLQFEGNICKIGAISEIDSCRWEPPFLLLYEATTRQTPPLYKFWWYDVSVEGQLTFKLPAIYYMDAGHKLPVKQVFICTYDNKRK
;
A
#
# COMPACT_ATOMS: atom_id res chain seq x y z
N MET A 1 36.46 -8.09 34.10
CA MET A 1 35.54 -7.90 32.96
C MET A 1 34.24 -7.37 33.52
N ASN A 2 33.92 -6.10 33.28
CA ASN A 2 32.91 -5.36 34.05
C ASN A 2 31.49 -5.81 33.71
N THR A 3 30.76 -6.29 34.72
CA THR A 3 29.33 -6.67 34.68
C THR A 3 28.42 -5.60 34.07
N ARG A 4 28.84 -4.33 34.11
CA ARG A 4 28.15 -3.19 33.48
C ARG A 4 28.13 -3.23 31.94
N ILE A 5 29.14 -3.79 31.29
CA ILE A 5 29.20 -3.89 29.81
C ILE A 5 28.21 -4.95 29.30
N ILE A 6 28.05 -6.06 30.05
CA ILE A 6 27.13 -7.15 29.70
C ILE A 6 25.68 -6.68 29.77
N ILE A 7 25.30 -5.89 30.79
CA ILE A 7 23.93 -5.38 30.94
C ILE A 7 23.54 -4.43 29.79
N ILE A 8 24.48 -3.60 29.32
CA ILE A 8 24.24 -2.69 28.19
C ILE A 8 24.07 -3.48 26.89
N MET A 9 24.90 -4.51 26.64
CA MET A 9 24.76 -5.37 25.45
C MET A 9 23.45 -6.15 25.42
N VAL A 10 23.02 -6.73 26.55
CA VAL A 10 21.75 -7.46 26.62
C VAL A 10 20.55 -6.52 26.43
N GLY A 11 20.61 -5.31 27.00
CA GLY A 11 19.59 -4.28 26.80
C GLY A 11 19.47 -3.85 25.33
N LEU A 12 20.59 -3.69 24.62
CA LEU A 12 20.61 -3.33 23.20
C LEU A 12 20.08 -4.45 22.30
N MET A 13 20.44 -5.71 22.59
CA MET A 13 19.93 -6.88 21.85
C MET A 13 18.42 -7.07 22.02
N LEU A 14 17.88 -6.80 23.21
CA LEU A 14 16.43 -6.89 23.46
C LEU A 14 15.63 -5.81 22.70
N MET A 15 16.21 -4.63 22.46
CA MET A 15 15.55 -3.59 21.67
C MET A 15 15.58 -3.90 20.17
N LEU A 16 16.69 -4.41 19.65
CA LEU A 16 16.82 -4.77 18.22
C LEU A 16 15.94 -5.99 17.87
N GLY A 17 15.83 -6.98 18.76
CA GLY A 17 14.99 -8.16 18.54
C GLY A 17 13.48 -7.86 18.45
N ARG A 18 13.00 -6.82 19.16
CA ARG A 18 11.59 -6.42 19.11
C ARG A 18 11.19 -5.81 17.78
N GLY A 19 12.07 -5.05 17.14
CA GLY A 19 11.81 -4.45 15.81
C GLY A 19 11.62 -5.52 14.73
N TYR A 20 12.49 -6.53 14.69
CA TYR A 20 12.39 -7.61 13.69
C TYR A 20 11.19 -8.54 13.91
N ALA A 21 10.83 -8.84 15.17
CA ALA A 21 9.66 -9.65 15.48
C ALA A 21 8.34 -8.97 15.12
N GLN A 22 8.27 -7.63 15.27
CA GLN A 22 7.08 -6.86 14.91
C GLN A 22 6.85 -6.81 13.40
N ILE A 23 7.91 -6.63 12.61
CA ILE A 23 7.85 -6.59 11.14
C ILE A 23 7.43 -7.96 10.56
N SER A 24 7.92 -9.08 11.12
CA SER A 24 7.53 -10.41 10.63
C SER A 24 6.08 -10.77 11.00
N ALA A 25 5.63 -10.38 12.19
CA ALA A 25 4.26 -10.63 12.65
C ALA A 25 3.21 -9.88 11.82
N GLU A 26 3.52 -8.67 11.37
CA GLU A 26 2.61 -7.86 10.54
C GLU A 26 2.48 -8.44 9.14
N GLY A 27 3.60 -8.78 8.48
CA GLY A 27 3.57 -9.48 7.19
C GLY A 27 2.87 -10.84 7.23
N GLN A 28 2.86 -11.52 8.38
CA GLN A 28 2.12 -12.77 8.58
C GLN A 28 0.60 -12.54 8.68
N LYS A 29 0.15 -11.43 9.27
CA LYS A 29 -1.28 -11.04 9.34
C LYS A 29 -1.85 -10.67 7.97
N MET A 30 -1.03 -10.10 7.09
CA MET A 30 -1.45 -9.68 5.74
C MET A 30 -1.53 -10.83 4.74
N GLN A 31 -1.13 -12.04 5.13
CA GLN A 31 -1.16 -13.21 4.25
C GLN A 31 -2.59 -13.50 3.77
N GLY A 32 -2.71 -13.84 2.49
CA GLY A 32 -3.98 -14.28 1.89
C GLY A 32 -4.43 -13.44 0.72
N ARG A 33 -5.68 -13.67 0.35
CA ARG A 33 -6.35 -13.04 -0.78
C ARG A 33 -7.26 -11.93 -0.26
N TRP A 34 -7.08 -10.74 -0.79
CA TRP A 34 -7.81 -9.54 -0.43
C TRP A 34 -8.54 -9.01 -1.65
N GLU A 35 -9.81 -8.69 -1.49
CA GLU A 35 -10.64 -8.14 -2.57
C GLU A 35 -11.11 -6.76 -2.20
N ILE A 36 -11.09 -5.86 -3.20
CA ILE A 36 -11.52 -4.49 -3.01
C ILE A 36 -13.01 -4.42 -2.70
N VAL A 37 -13.37 -3.61 -1.72
CA VAL A 37 -14.76 -3.41 -1.30
C VAL A 37 -15.19 -1.95 -1.38
N LYS A 38 -14.22 -1.02 -1.30
CA LYS A 38 -14.50 0.41 -1.33
C LYS A 38 -13.31 1.17 -1.90
N VAL A 39 -13.59 2.19 -2.70
CA VAL A 39 -12.63 3.21 -3.13
C VAL A 39 -13.19 4.58 -2.84
N GLU A 40 -12.41 5.39 -2.15
CA GLU A 40 -12.66 6.81 -1.99
C GLU A 40 -11.71 7.57 -2.91
N ALA A 41 -12.28 8.17 -3.96
CA ALA A 41 -11.56 8.98 -4.92
C ALA A 41 -11.78 10.46 -4.59
N THR A 42 -10.70 11.20 -4.38
CA THR A 42 -10.77 12.66 -4.17
C THR A 42 -9.94 13.36 -5.24
N LEU A 43 -10.57 14.31 -5.93
CA LEU A 43 -9.95 15.17 -6.92
C LEU A 43 -9.66 16.53 -6.31
N PHE A 44 -8.42 16.98 -6.46
CA PHE A 44 -7.96 18.28 -5.98
C PHE A 44 -7.46 19.12 -7.14
N SER A 45 -7.66 20.42 -7.09
CA SER A 45 -6.91 21.37 -7.92
C SER A 45 -5.44 21.36 -7.49
N GLN A 46 -4.50 21.45 -8.44
CA GLN A 46 -3.07 21.51 -8.07
C GLN A 46 -2.64 22.89 -7.59
N GLY A 47 -3.29 23.96 -8.05
CA GLY A 47 -2.89 25.34 -7.73
C GLY A 47 -3.16 25.74 -6.28
N ASP A 48 -4.34 25.40 -5.76
CA ASP A 48 -4.81 25.80 -4.43
C ASP A 48 -5.23 24.62 -3.54
N GLU A 49 -4.97 23.38 -3.98
CA GLU A 49 -5.25 22.13 -3.25
C GLU A 49 -6.72 21.95 -2.79
N LYS A 50 -7.65 22.68 -3.39
CA LYS A 50 -9.07 22.57 -3.04
C LYS A 50 -9.64 21.27 -3.59
N VAL A 51 -10.51 20.66 -2.79
CA VAL A 51 -11.30 19.51 -3.23
C VAL A 51 -12.29 20.00 -4.29
N LEU A 52 -12.16 19.47 -5.50
CA LEU A 52 -13.08 19.70 -6.62
C LEU A 52 -14.19 18.66 -6.61
N GLU A 53 -13.83 17.41 -6.31
CA GLU A 53 -14.77 16.29 -6.32
C GLU A 53 -14.37 15.23 -5.29
N ARG A 54 -15.38 14.57 -4.71
CA ARG A 54 -15.22 13.36 -3.91
C ARG A 54 -16.24 12.33 -4.33
N LYS A 55 -15.78 11.10 -4.58
CA LYS A 55 -16.61 9.96 -4.95
C LYS A 55 -16.27 8.77 -4.06
N VAL A 56 -17.30 8.02 -3.66
CA VAL A 56 -17.16 6.73 -2.99
C VAL A 56 -17.72 5.67 -3.92
N LEU A 57 -16.91 4.68 -4.23
CA LEU A 57 -17.23 3.59 -5.16
C LEU A 57 -17.17 2.27 -4.40
N THR A 58 -18.25 1.50 -4.42
CA THR A 58 -18.32 0.18 -3.78
C THR A 58 -18.65 -0.93 -4.78
N VAL A 59 -19.11 -0.58 -5.98
CA VAL A 59 -19.39 -1.51 -7.07
C VAL A 59 -18.14 -1.72 -7.90
N LYS A 60 -17.75 -2.98 -8.10
CA LYS A 60 -16.50 -3.36 -8.79
C LYS A 60 -16.36 -2.75 -10.18
N ASP A 61 -17.43 -2.75 -10.98
CA ASP A 61 -17.40 -2.20 -12.34
C ASP A 61 -17.19 -0.67 -12.36
N SER A 62 -17.78 0.03 -11.38
CA SER A 62 -17.56 1.46 -11.19
C SER A 62 -16.13 1.76 -10.76
N ILE A 63 -15.55 0.91 -9.90
CA ILE A 63 -14.15 1.01 -9.49
C ILE A 63 -13.22 0.82 -10.70
N MET A 64 -13.46 -0.21 -11.53
CA MET A 64 -12.68 -0.47 -12.74
C MET A 64 -12.69 0.68 -13.73
N THR A 65 -13.84 1.36 -13.84
CA THR A 65 -14.01 2.50 -14.75
C THR A 65 -13.31 3.76 -14.22
N ALA A 66 -13.18 3.90 -12.89
CA ALA A 66 -12.57 5.07 -12.27
C ALA A 66 -11.06 5.17 -12.50
N SER A 67 -10.34 4.03 -12.45
CA SER A 67 -8.92 3.98 -12.82
C SER A 67 -8.46 2.54 -13.03
N ARG A 68 -7.61 2.32 -14.03
CA ARG A 68 -6.93 1.03 -14.27
C ARG A 68 -5.81 0.76 -13.26
N GLU A 69 -5.37 1.78 -12.52
CA GLU A 69 -4.31 1.66 -11.51
C GLU A 69 -4.84 1.17 -10.15
N ILE A 70 -6.16 1.13 -9.96
CA ILE A 70 -6.75 0.58 -8.73
C ILE A 70 -6.71 -0.95 -8.80
N PRO A 71 -5.96 -1.62 -7.91
CA PRO A 71 -5.90 -3.07 -7.94
C PRO A 71 -7.17 -3.64 -7.30
N LEU A 72 -7.87 -4.49 -8.03
CA LEU A 72 -9.12 -5.07 -7.53
C LEU A 72 -8.90 -6.25 -6.58
N LEU A 73 -7.73 -6.87 -6.71
CA LEU A 73 -7.36 -8.10 -6.03
C LEU A 73 -5.91 -8.00 -5.58
N LEU A 74 -5.62 -8.37 -4.34
CA LEU A 74 -4.28 -8.54 -3.82
C LEU A 74 -4.13 -9.95 -3.29
N GLN A 75 -2.98 -10.57 -3.54
CA GLN A 75 -2.63 -11.87 -2.98
C GLN A 75 -1.22 -11.80 -2.42
N PHE A 76 -1.09 -12.06 -1.13
CA PHE A 76 0.19 -12.05 -0.42
C PHE A 76 0.53 -13.46 0.06
N GLU A 77 1.70 -13.94 -0.34
CA GLU A 77 2.27 -15.25 -0.02
C GLU A 77 3.74 -15.09 0.38
N GLY A 78 3.99 -14.94 1.68
CA GLY A 78 5.29 -14.52 2.20
C GLY A 78 5.68 -13.14 1.67
N ASN A 79 6.78 -13.08 0.91
CA ASN A 79 7.28 -11.87 0.23
C ASN A 79 6.79 -11.76 -1.22
N ILE A 80 6.04 -12.74 -1.71
CA ILE A 80 5.47 -12.71 -3.04
C ILE A 80 4.13 -11.97 -2.95
N CYS A 81 3.93 -10.99 -3.83
CA CYS A 81 2.64 -10.36 -4.02
C CYS A 81 2.17 -10.49 -5.46
N LYS A 82 0.88 -10.78 -5.64
CA LYS A 82 0.20 -10.64 -6.92
C LYS A 82 -0.85 -9.56 -6.77
N ILE A 83 -0.73 -8.53 -7.59
CA ILE A 83 -1.60 -7.35 -7.54
C ILE A 83 -2.34 -7.30 -8.88
N GLY A 84 -3.65 -7.59 -8.82
CA GLY A 84 -4.50 -7.65 -10.01
C GLY A 84 -4.51 -6.30 -10.73
N ALA A 85 -4.44 -6.33 -12.06
CA ALA A 85 -4.30 -5.20 -12.98
C ALA A 85 -2.89 -4.58 -13.11
N ILE A 86 -1.94 -4.89 -12.23
CA ILE A 86 -0.56 -4.39 -12.32
C ILE A 86 0.37 -5.58 -12.60
N SER A 87 0.58 -5.88 -13.88
CA SER A 87 1.32 -7.07 -14.35
C SER A 87 2.84 -7.03 -14.11
N GLU A 88 3.34 -5.96 -13.51
CA GLU A 88 4.78 -5.68 -13.41
C GLU A 88 5.32 -5.89 -12.01
N ILE A 89 4.55 -6.35 -11.02
CA ILE A 89 5.03 -6.50 -9.63
C ILE A 89 5.42 -7.96 -9.37
N ASP A 90 6.68 -8.18 -8.96
CA ASP A 90 7.25 -9.51 -8.70
C ASP A 90 7.26 -9.88 -7.21
N SER A 91 7.53 -8.89 -6.35
CA SER A 91 7.59 -9.09 -4.90
C SER A 91 7.20 -7.85 -4.11
N CYS A 92 6.90 -8.03 -2.83
CA CYS A 92 6.66 -6.94 -1.91
C CYS A 92 7.39 -7.12 -0.58
N ARG A 93 7.56 -6.01 0.14
CA ARG A 93 8.03 -6.01 1.51
C ARG A 93 7.18 -5.07 2.36
N TRP A 94 6.76 -5.57 3.52
CA TRP A 94 6.08 -4.78 4.53
C TRP A 94 7.10 -4.00 5.35
N GLU A 95 7.04 -2.67 5.28
CA GLU A 95 7.87 -1.74 6.05
C GLU A 95 6.97 -0.66 6.65
N PRO A 96 6.37 -0.87 7.83
CA PRO A 96 5.37 0.03 8.39
C PRO A 96 5.83 1.49 8.39
N PRO A 97 5.00 2.45 7.95
CA PRO A 97 3.59 2.33 7.51
C PRO A 97 3.39 2.07 6.00
N PHE A 98 4.38 1.48 5.33
CA PHE A 98 4.43 1.31 3.88
C PHE A 98 4.48 -0.15 3.44
N LEU A 99 3.89 -0.40 2.28
CA LEU A 99 4.16 -1.57 1.46
C LEU A 99 5.09 -1.13 0.33
N LEU A 100 6.28 -1.73 0.28
CA LEU A 100 7.20 -1.60 -0.84
C LEU A 100 6.85 -2.65 -1.89
N LEU A 101 6.64 -2.20 -3.11
CA LEU A 101 6.34 -3.02 -4.28
C LEU A 101 7.55 -2.98 -5.20
N TYR A 102 8.09 -4.16 -5.53
CA TYR A 102 9.22 -4.30 -6.43
C TYR A 102 8.73 -4.73 -7.80
N GLU A 103 9.06 -3.93 -8.81
CA GLU A 103 8.74 -4.26 -10.19
C GLU A 103 9.68 -5.33 -10.75
N ALA A 104 9.15 -6.21 -11.59
CA ALA A 104 9.86 -7.21 -12.35
C ALA A 104 10.76 -6.49 -13.37
N THR A 105 11.98 -6.13 -12.97
CA THR A 105 12.92 -5.52 -13.92
C THR A 105 13.51 -6.58 -14.84
N THR A 106 13.54 -6.29 -16.13
CA THR A 106 14.53 -6.93 -16.99
C THR A 106 15.92 -6.51 -16.47
N ARG A 107 16.88 -7.45 -16.46
CA ARG A 107 18.16 -7.40 -15.72
C ARG A 107 19.07 -6.16 -15.96
N GLN A 108 18.65 -5.17 -16.74
CA GLN A 108 19.43 -4.00 -17.17
C GLN A 108 18.95 -2.66 -16.58
N THR A 109 17.82 -2.63 -15.86
CA THR A 109 17.30 -1.41 -15.22
C THR A 109 17.41 -1.50 -13.70
N PRO A 110 17.75 -0.38 -13.02
CA PRO A 110 17.67 -0.33 -11.57
C PRO A 110 16.25 -0.69 -11.11
N PRO A 111 16.09 -1.43 -9.99
CA PRO A 111 14.78 -1.84 -9.50
C PRO A 111 13.92 -0.61 -9.23
N LEU A 112 12.81 -0.49 -9.97
CA LEU A 112 11.78 0.48 -9.68
C LEU A 112 10.96 -0.04 -8.51
N TYR A 113 10.73 0.84 -7.54
CA TYR A 113 9.88 0.54 -6.40
C TYR A 113 8.75 1.55 -6.29
N LYS A 114 7.57 1.06 -5.93
CA LYS A 114 6.41 1.88 -5.56
C LYS A 114 6.16 1.70 -4.07
N PHE A 115 5.79 2.79 -3.41
CA PHE A 115 5.44 2.78 -1.99
C PHE A 115 3.94 3.07 -1.85
N TRP A 116 3.22 2.16 -1.21
CA TRP A 116 1.83 2.37 -0.84
C TRP A 116 1.73 2.52 0.67
N TRP A 117 1.13 3.62 1.12
CA TRP A 117 0.80 3.76 2.53
C TRP A 117 -0.32 2.79 2.86
N TYR A 118 -0.19 2.10 3.97
CA TYR A 118 -1.24 1.21 4.44
C TYR A 118 -1.62 1.46 5.88
N ASP A 119 -2.85 1.09 6.19
CA ASP A 119 -3.36 0.98 7.53
C ASP A 119 -4.23 -0.27 7.61
N VAL A 120 -4.29 -0.88 8.80
CA VAL A 120 -5.16 -2.03 9.05
C VAL A 120 -6.08 -1.71 10.21
N SER A 121 -7.37 -1.72 9.92
CA SER A 121 -8.38 -1.45 10.93
C SER A 121 -8.39 -2.54 11.99
N VAL A 122 -8.94 -2.22 13.16
CA VAL A 122 -9.14 -3.17 14.25
C VAL A 122 -10.01 -4.36 13.80
N GLU A 123 -10.92 -4.14 12.85
CA GLU A 123 -11.80 -5.15 12.26
C GLU A 123 -11.10 -6.02 11.21
N GLY A 124 -9.82 -5.74 10.91
CA GLY A 124 -8.99 -6.51 9.97
C GLY A 124 -9.15 -6.10 8.50
N GLN A 125 -9.69 -4.92 8.22
CA GLN A 125 -9.72 -4.38 6.86
C GLN A 125 -8.40 -3.73 6.52
N LEU A 126 -7.89 -4.00 5.32
CA LEU A 126 -6.67 -3.41 4.81
C LEU A 126 -7.03 -2.18 3.99
N THR A 127 -6.42 -1.04 4.29
CA THR A 127 -6.59 0.20 3.53
C THR A 127 -5.26 0.61 2.92
N PHE A 128 -5.25 0.88 1.62
CA PHE A 128 -4.12 1.47 0.93
C PHE A 128 -4.45 2.87 0.45
N LYS A 129 -3.55 3.82 0.68
CA LYS A 129 -3.54 5.10 -0.04
C LYS A 129 -2.53 4.99 -1.18
N LEU A 130 -3.07 5.00 -2.39
CA LEU A 130 -2.27 4.88 -3.60
C LEU A 130 -1.51 6.19 -3.88
N PRO A 131 -0.42 6.12 -4.68
CA PRO A 131 0.26 7.31 -5.18
C PRO A 131 -0.73 8.24 -5.89
N ALA A 132 -0.52 9.54 -5.75
CA ALA A 132 -1.38 10.52 -6.41
C ALA A 132 -1.13 10.52 -7.93
N ILE A 133 -2.20 10.59 -8.70
CA ILE A 133 -2.15 10.76 -10.16
C ILE A 133 -2.33 12.24 -10.49
N TYR A 134 -1.52 12.75 -11.40
CA TYR A 134 -1.54 14.14 -11.83
C TYR A 134 -1.87 14.22 -13.31
N TYR A 135 -2.87 15.01 -13.69
CA TYR A 135 -3.25 15.20 -15.09
C TYR A 135 -3.95 16.55 -15.30
N MET A 136 -4.15 16.92 -16.56
CA MET A 136 -4.96 18.07 -16.94
C MET A 136 -6.42 17.61 -17.06
N ASP A 137 -7.31 18.11 -16.20
CA ASP A 137 -8.72 17.72 -16.28
C ASP A 137 -9.44 18.52 -17.37
N ALA A 138 -10.04 17.81 -18.33
CA ALA A 138 -10.71 18.44 -19.46
C ALA A 138 -12.01 19.15 -19.06
N GLY A 139 -12.70 18.66 -18.02
CA GLY A 139 -13.96 19.23 -17.54
C GLY A 139 -13.75 20.59 -16.87
N HIS A 140 -12.81 20.66 -15.93
CA HIS A 140 -12.46 21.88 -15.20
C HIS A 140 -11.41 22.75 -15.92
N LYS A 141 -10.76 22.22 -16.97
CA LYS A 141 -9.69 22.89 -17.75
C LYS A 141 -8.52 23.37 -16.89
N LEU A 142 -8.12 22.57 -15.90
CA LEU A 142 -7.04 22.91 -14.97
C LEU A 142 -6.25 21.67 -14.54
N PRO A 143 -4.99 21.82 -14.08
CA PRO A 143 -4.20 20.71 -13.58
C PRO A 143 -4.74 20.21 -12.24
N VAL A 144 -4.98 18.91 -12.15
CA VAL A 144 -5.59 18.24 -10.98
C VAL A 144 -4.70 17.14 -10.40
N LYS A 145 -4.87 16.90 -9.11
CA LYS A 145 -4.27 15.81 -8.34
C LYS A 145 -5.41 14.88 -7.92
N GLN A 146 -5.35 13.60 -8.28
CA GLN A 146 -6.32 12.60 -7.87
C GLN A 146 -5.69 11.62 -6.88
N VAL A 147 -6.38 11.38 -5.78
CA VAL A 147 -5.95 10.46 -4.73
C VAL A 147 -7.02 9.39 -4.54
N PHE A 148 -6.56 8.14 -4.42
CA PHE A 148 -7.41 6.99 -4.14
C PHE A 148 -7.05 6.37 -2.80
N ILE A 149 -8.07 6.15 -1.97
CA ILE A 149 -8.00 5.33 -0.77
C ILE A 149 -8.82 4.08 -1.03
N CYS A 150 -8.16 2.93 -1.02
CA CYS A 150 -8.74 1.64 -1.38
C CYS A 150 -8.83 0.76 -0.13
N THR A 151 -10.03 0.26 0.18
CA THR A 151 -10.27 -0.65 1.30
C THR A 151 -10.54 -2.06 0.76
N TYR A 152 -9.95 -3.05 1.43
CA TYR A 152 -10.00 -4.46 1.07
C TYR A 152 -10.44 -5.32 2.24
N ASP A 153 -11.21 -6.35 1.92
CA ASP A 153 -11.56 -7.41 2.86
C ASP A 153 -10.77 -8.67 2.54
N ASN A 154 -10.30 -9.35 3.59
CA ASN A 154 -9.66 -10.65 3.46
C ASN A 154 -10.70 -11.73 3.15
N LYS A 155 -10.48 -12.48 2.06
CA LYS A 155 -11.35 -13.58 1.62
C LYS A 155 -10.95 -14.93 2.20
N ARG A 156 -10.08 -14.98 3.22
CA ARG A 156 -9.78 -16.19 4.01
C ARG A 156 -10.92 -16.61 4.97
N LYS A 157 -12.15 -16.14 4.76
CA LYS A 157 -13.34 -16.58 5.50
C LYS A 157 -14.16 -17.54 4.64
#